data_AF-A0A7S1C831-F1
#
_entry.id   AF-A0A7S1C831-F1
#
_cell.length_a   1.000
_cell.length_b   1.000
_cell.length_c   1.000
_cell.angle_alpha   90.00
_cell.angle_beta   90.00
_cell.angle_gamma   90.00
#
_symmetry.space_group_name_H-M   'P 1'
#
loop_
_entity.id
_entity.type
_entity.pdbx_description
1 polymer ?
#
loop_
_entity_poly.entity_id
_entity_poly.type
_entity_poly.pdbx_seq_one_letter_code
_entity_poly.pdbx_strand_id
1 'polypeptide(L)'
;LASPDVEKHLIVGIGSECYLALPKGGITGDHVLIVPVEHHPSMSAAPQSTVDEAGRYLTALARLYATQGCALWAWERVIQVRGAAHTHLQVVPVPAAAAAAMPATL
;
A
#
# COMPACT_ATOMS: atom_id res chain seq x y z
N LEU A 1 9.12 -0.45 -13.73
CA LEU A 1 9.64 0.78 -13.09
C LEU A 1 10.52 1.53 -14.08
N ALA A 2 9.93 2.44 -14.86
CA ALA A 2 10.58 3.06 -16.02
C ALA A 2 11.36 4.35 -15.68
N SER A 3 11.11 4.95 -14.51
CA SER A 3 11.85 6.16 -14.09
C SER A 3 13.30 5.81 -13.75
N PRO A 4 14.30 6.44 -14.39
CA PRO A 4 15.72 6.16 -14.14
C PRO A 4 16.14 6.55 -12.72
N ASP A 5 15.48 7.54 -12.12
CA ASP A 5 15.78 8.06 -10.77
C ASP A 5 15.02 7.32 -9.66
N VAL A 6 14.33 6.22 -9.99
CA VAL A 6 13.60 5.45 -8.99
C VAL A 6 14.58 4.80 -8.01
N GLU A 7 14.44 5.12 -6.74
CA GLU A 7 15.17 4.48 -5.66
C GLU A 7 14.64 3.05 -5.46
N LYS A 8 15.41 2.06 -5.93
CA LYS A 8 15.01 0.65 -5.90
C LYS A 8 15.22 -0.03 -4.54
N HIS A 9 16.03 0.57 -3.68
CA HIS A 9 16.45 -0.03 -2.41
C HIS A 9 15.32 -0.14 -1.37
N LEU A 10 14.21 0.58 -1.58
CA LEU A 10 13.02 0.50 -0.73
C LEU A 10 11.98 -0.48 -1.23
N ILE A 11 12.20 -1.14 -2.38
CA ILE A 11 11.28 -2.14 -2.91
C ILE A 11 11.51 -3.45 -2.17
N VAL A 12 10.44 -3.99 -1.57
CA VAL A 12 10.48 -5.18 -0.73
C VAL A 12 9.68 -6.36 -1.31
N GLY A 13 8.93 -6.13 -2.37
CA GLY A 13 8.23 -7.17 -3.12
C GLY A 13 7.78 -6.66 -4.49
N ILE A 14 7.78 -7.53 -5.49
CA ILE A 14 7.36 -7.20 -6.85
C ILE A 14 6.38 -8.27 -7.32
N GLY A 15 5.18 -7.84 -7.69
CA GLY A 15 4.17 -8.63 -8.38
C GLY A 15 4.11 -8.27 -9.86
N SER A 16 3.06 -8.71 -10.53
CA SER A 16 2.85 -8.44 -11.95
C SER A 16 2.27 -7.03 -12.18
N GLU A 17 1.35 -6.62 -11.30
CA GLU A 17 0.53 -5.41 -11.40
C GLU A 17 0.90 -4.38 -10.33
N CYS A 18 1.33 -4.86 -9.15
CA CYS A 18 1.67 -4.04 -7.99
C CYS A 18 3.04 -4.42 -7.45
N TYR A 19 3.68 -3.49 -6.75
CA TYR A 19 4.88 -3.75 -5.95
C TYR A 19 4.74 -3.19 -4.54
N LEU A 20 5.48 -3.77 -3.61
CA LEU A 20 5.59 -3.30 -2.23
C LEU A 20 6.84 -2.45 -2.06
N ALA A 21 6.71 -1.33 -1.39
CA ALA A 21 7.85 -0.48 -1.04
C ALA A 21 7.74 0.09 0.36
N LEU A 22 8.89 0.41 0.97
CA LEU A 22 8.95 1.19 2.20
C LEU A 22 8.84 2.70 1.87
N PRO A 23 8.05 3.47 2.63
CA PRO A 23 7.99 4.92 2.47
C PRO A 23 9.26 5.60 3.03
N LYS A 24 9.64 6.74 2.44
CA LYS A 24 10.71 7.62 2.93
C LYS A 24 10.26 8.41 4.17
N GLY A 25 10.08 7.71 5.29
CA GLY A 25 9.51 8.26 6.52
C GLY A 25 8.23 7.53 6.90
N GLY A 26 8.36 6.26 7.28
CA GLY A 26 7.25 5.46 7.77
C GLY A 26 6.64 6.04 9.05
N ILE A 27 5.33 5.82 9.23
CA ILE A 27 4.61 6.18 10.46
C ILE A 27 4.98 5.18 11.57
N THR A 28 5.15 3.92 11.18
CA THR A 28 5.60 2.81 12.02
C THR A 28 6.76 2.09 11.33
N GLY A 29 7.49 1.24 12.08
CA GLY A 29 8.62 0.48 11.55
C GLY A 29 8.26 -0.49 10.42
N ASP A 30 7.01 -0.97 10.41
CA ASP A 30 6.49 -1.94 9.44
C ASP A 30 5.50 -1.29 8.46
N HIS A 31 5.59 0.04 8.27
CA HIS A 31 4.80 0.77 7.28
C HIS A 31 5.22 0.39 5.85
N VAL A 32 4.28 -0.09 5.04
CA VAL A 32 4.51 -0.43 3.63
C VAL A 32 3.53 0.29 2.70
N LEU A 33 3.96 0.46 1.46
CA LEU A 33 3.16 0.99 0.36
C LEU A 33 2.83 -0.15 -0.61
N ILE A 34 1.59 -0.21 -1.09
CA ILE A 34 1.21 -1.00 -2.28
C ILE A 34 1.04 -0.03 -3.44
N VAL A 35 1.87 -0.18 -4.47
CA VAL A 35 1.95 0.77 -5.58
C VAL A 35 1.71 0.03 -6.90
N PRO A 36 0.76 0.48 -7.75
CA PRO A 36 0.64 -0.06 -9.10
C PRO A 36 1.90 0.17 -9.92
N VAL A 37 2.26 -0.80 -10.75
CA VAL A 37 3.40 -0.69 -11.69
C VAL A 37 3.10 0.38 -12.75
N GLU A 38 1.87 0.43 -13.24
CA GLU A 38 1.38 1.45 -14.17
C GLU A 38 0.85 2.70 -13.44
N HIS A 39 0.73 3.81 -14.16
CA HIS A 39 0.18 5.05 -13.61
C HIS A 39 -1.35 5.00 -13.60
N HIS A 40 -1.93 4.87 -12.40
CA HIS A 40 -3.38 5.01 -12.20
C HIS A 40 -3.68 6.17 -11.24
N PRO A 41 -4.70 6.99 -11.54
CA PRO A 41 -5.06 8.13 -10.71
C PRO A 41 -5.68 7.71 -9.36
N SER A 42 -6.36 6.57 -9.34
CA SER A 42 -6.94 5.93 -8.15
C SER A 42 -7.08 4.42 -8.41
N MET A 43 -7.24 3.62 -7.36
CA MET A 43 -7.51 2.20 -7.42
C MET A 43 -8.88 1.93 -8.05
N SER A 44 -9.85 2.83 -7.85
CA SER A 44 -11.16 2.77 -8.52
C SER A 44 -11.09 2.97 -10.04
N ALA A 45 -10.01 3.58 -10.55
CA ALA A 45 -9.77 3.76 -11.98
C ALA A 45 -8.77 2.73 -12.55
N ALA A 46 -8.22 1.85 -11.71
CA ALA A 46 -7.28 0.82 -12.12
C ALA A 46 -8.01 -0.41 -12.70
N PRO A 47 -7.36 -1.21 -13.56
CA PRO A 47 -7.89 -2.50 -13.99
C PRO A 47 -8.17 -3.45 -12.82
N GLN A 48 -9.14 -4.35 -13.00
CA GLN A 48 -9.50 -5.33 -11.97
C GLN A 48 -8.31 -6.21 -11.55
N SER A 49 -7.40 -6.54 -12.48
CA SER A 49 -6.18 -7.30 -12.17
C SER A 49 -5.30 -6.61 -11.13
N THR A 50 -5.14 -5.30 -11.24
CA THR A 50 -4.38 -4.46 -10.29
C THR A 50 -5.07 -4.41 -8.94
N VAL A 51 -6.40 -4.23 -8.92
CA VAL A 51 -7.20 -4.22 -7.68
C VAL A 51 -7.12 -5.57 -6.97
N ASP A 52 -7.25 -6.67 -7.72
CA ASP A 52 -7.17 -8.03 -7.19
C ASP A 52 -5.77 -8.32 -6.62
N GLU A 53 -4.71 -7.87 -7.29
CA GLU A 53 -3.35 -8.03 -6.78
C GLU A 53 -3.08 -7.21 -5.52
N ALA A 54 -3.55 -5.96 -5.48
CA ALA A 54 -3.50 -5.16 -4.26
C ALA A 54 -4.26 -5.85 -3.11
N GLY A 55 -5.42 -6.45 -3.38
CA GLY A 55 -6.18 -7.24 -2.42
C GLY A 55 -5.43 -8.47 -1.89
N ARG A 56 -4.67 -9.17 -2.74
CA ARG A 56 -3.79 -10.27 -2.31
C ARG A 56 -2.70 -9.79 -1.36
N TYR A 57 -2.07 -8.64 -1.66
CA TYR A 57 -1.09 -8.03 -0.76
C TYR A 57 -1.70 -7.62 0.58
N LEU A 58 -2.86 -6.95 0.58
CA LEU A 58 -3.57 -6.60 1.80
C LEU A 58 -3.90 -7.83 2.66
N THR A 59 -4.36 -8.92 2.03
CA THR A 59 -4.65 -10.18 2.73
C THR A 59 -3.39 -10.78 3.37
N ALA A 60 -2.27 -10.79 2.64
CA ALA A 60 -1.00 -11.32 3.14
C ALA A 60 -0.43 -10.46 4.29
N LEU A 61 -0.47 -9.14 4.14
CA LEU A 61 -0.02 -8.18 5.16
C LEU A 61 -0.89 -8.25 6.42
N ALA A 62 -2.22 -8.39 6.28
CA ALA A 62 -3.10 -8.58 7.41
C ALA A 62 -2.74 -9.84 8.21
N ARG A 63 -2.43 -10.95 7.52
CA ARG A 63 -1.96 -12.19 8.18
C ARG A 63 -0.61 -11.97 8.86
N LEU A 64 0.33 -11.29 8.21
CA LEU A 64 1.63 -10.97 8.79
C LEU A 64 1.48 -10.15 10.07
N TYR A 65 0.76 -9.04 10.02
CA TYR A 65 0.56 -8.16 11.18
C TYR A 65 -0.21 -8.85 12.31
N ALA A 66 -1.13 -9.76 11.99
CA ALA A 66 -1.81 -10.56 13.01
C ALA A 66 -0.81 -11.42 13.82
N THR A 67 0.25 -11.95 13.20
CA THR A 67 1.31 -12.69 13.94
C THR A 67 2.10 -11.81 14.90
N GLN A 68 2.04 -10.48 14.71
CA GLN A 68 2.69 -9.47 15.55
C GLN A 68 1.72 -8.85 16.58
N GLY A 69 0.48 -9.36 16.70
CA GLY A 69 -0.53 -8.78 17.59
C GLY A 69 -1.13 -7.46 17.09
N CYS A 70 -1.01 -7.18 15.79
CA CYS A 70 -1.49 -5.97 15.14
C CYS A 70 -2.66 -6.27 14.18
N ALA A 71 -3.54 -5.30 14.02
CA ALA A 71 -4.50 -5.23 12.92
C ALA A 71 -3.90 -4.40 11.78
N LEU A 72 -4.32 -4.69 10.55
CA LEU A 72 -3.97 -3.89 9.39
C LEU A 72 -4.88 -2.66 9.30
N TRP A 73 -4.27 -1.49 9.13
CA TRP A 73 -4.96 -0.28 8.72
C TRP A 73 -4.41 0.17 7.36
N ALA A 74 -5.31 0.43 6.42
CA ALA A 74 -4.93 0.88 5.10
C ALA A 74 -5.82 2.02 4.61
N TRP A 75 -5.23 2.91 3.82
CA TRP A 75 -5.94 3.96 3.12
C TRP A 75 -5.26 4.26 1.80
N GLU A 76 -6.03 4.83 0.87
CA GLU A 76 -5.51 5.24 -0.42
C GLU A 76 -5.03 6.70 -0.37
N ARG A 77 -3.85 6.97 -0.95
CA ARG A 77 -3.40 8.33 -1.24
C ARG A 77 -3.65 8.67 -2.71
N VAL A 78 -4.80 9.27 -2.97
CA VAL A 78 -5.16 9.83 -4.28
C VAL A 78 -4.73 11.29 -4.34
N ILE A 79 -3.59 11.59 -4.98
CA ILE A 79 -3.19 12.97 -5.24
C ILE A 79 -2.98 13.20 -6.73
N GLN A 80 -3.70 14.18 -7.24
CA GLN A 80 -3.52 14.71 -8.58
C GLN A 80 -2.40 15.76 -8.54
N VAL A 81 -1.25 15.44 -9.12
CA VAL A 81 -0.16 16.39 -9.38
C VAL A 81 -0.18 16.76 -10.85
N ARG A 82 0.16 18.01 -11.20
CA ARG A 82 0.19 18.46 -12.60
C ARG A 82 1.12 17.56 -13.41
N GLY A 83 0.55 16.76 -14.32
CA GLY A 83 1.28 15.94 -15.28
C GLY A 83 1.28 14.42 -15.04
N ALA A 84 0.93 13.94 -13.84
CA ALA A 84 0.70 12.51 -13.57
C ALA A 84 0.01 12.32 -12.22
N ALA A 85 -0.95 11.39 -12.15
CA ALA A 85 -1.50 10.91 -10.89
C ALA A 85 -1.07 9.45 -10.71
N HIS A 86 -0.45 9.15 -9.58
CA HIS A 86 0.03 7.81 -9.24
C HIS A 86 -0.42 7.48 -7.83
N THR A 87 -1.51 6.73 -7.75
CA THR A 87 -2.06 6.29 -6.47
C THR A 87 -1.15 5.26 -5.80
N HIS A 88 -1.26 5.17 -4.48
CA HIS A 88 -0.76 4.04 -3.72
C HIS A 88 -1.58 3.85 -2.45
N LEU A 89 -1.68 2.60 -2.00
CA LEU A 89 -2.22 2.30 -0.68
C LEU A 89 -1.09 2.42 0.34
N GLN A 90 -1.39 3.13 1.42
CA GLN A 90 -0.56 3.21 2.61
C GLN A 90 -1.09 2.14 3.58
N VAL A 91 -0.20 1.31 4.11
CA VAL A 91 -0.58 0.15 4.93
C VAL A 91 0.28 0.09 6.17
N VAL A 92 -0.34 0.24 7.35
CA VAL A 92 0.34 0.24 8.64
C VAL A 92 -0.24 -0.84 9.57
N PRO A 93 0.60 -1.50 10.37
CA PRO A 93 0.12 -2.24 11.53
C PRO A 93 -0.28 -1.28 12.65
N VAL A 94 -1.42 -1.57 13.28
CA VAL A 94 -1.90 -0.89 14.48
C VAL A 94 -2.09 -1.95 15.57
N PRO A 95 -1.63 -1.74 16.81
CA PRO A 95 -1.86 -2.70 17.90
C PRO A 95 -3.35 -3.05 18.02
N ALA A 96 -3.67 -4.33 18.13
CA ALA A 96 -5.06 -4.81 18.10
C ALA A 96 -5.96 -4.13 19.17
N ALA A 97 -5.39 -3.79 20.33
CA ALA A 97 -6.08 -3.07 21.39
C ALA A 97 -6.53 -1.65 20.98
N ALA A 98 -5.73 -0.96 20.15
CA ALA A 98 -6.05 0.38 19.64
C ALA A 98 -7.00 0.32 18.44
N ALA A 99 -6.92 -0.75 17.64
CA ALA A 99 -7.78 -0.95 16.47
C ALA A 99 -9.28 -1.00 16.83
N ALA A 100 -9.63 -1.47 18.03
CA ALA A 100 -11.03 -1.50 18.50
C ALA A 100 -11.68 -0.11 18.63
N ALA A 101 -10.87 0.95 18.78
CA ALA A 101 -11.34 2.33 18.84
C ALA A 101 -11.38 3.02 17.47
N MET A 102 -10.88 2.36 16.42
CA MET A 102 -10.86 2.92 15.07
C MET A 102 -12.24 2.76 14.42
N PRO A 103 -12.73 3.78 13.71
CA PRO A 103 -13.96 3.63 12.93
C PRO A 103 -13.76 2.52 11.90
N ALA A 104 -14.81 1.70 11.70
CA ALA A 104 -14.83 0.76 10.59
C ALA A 104 -14.54 1.55 9.30
N THR A 105 -13.61 1.06 8.50
CA THR A 105 -13.16 1.63 7.22
C THR A 105 -14.36 2.15 6.40
N LEU A 106 -14.26 3.40 5.91
CA LEU A 106 -15.23 4.03 4.99
C LEU A 106 -15.18 3.40 3.59
#